data_AF-M2U9E6-F1
#
_entry.id   AF-M2U9E6-F1
#
_cell.length_a   1.000
_cell.length_b   1.000
_cell.length_c   1.000
_cell.angle_alpha   90.00
_cell.angle_beta   90.00
_cell.angle_gamma   90.00
#
_symmetry.space_group_name_H-M   'P 1'
#
loop_
_entity.id
_entity.type
_entity.pdbx_description
1 polymer ?
#
loop_
_entity_poly.entity_id
_entity_poly.type
_entity_poly.pdbx_seq_one_letter_code
_entity_poly.pdbx_strand_id
1 'polypeptide(L)'
;MEVISENYMVAGGRPLQILSRVRRDHPVALHGVSMSVGSATGLDNAYLARLKQLAHRIDPLWISDHLCWTRTQAHTSHDLLPLPLTREALDTVCRNIERAQEALGRTMLFENPSSYMSFPEDELPEWEFLAEMTRRTGCDLLLDINNIFVSAQNHGFMRRTICMDCRSLAFGKSTWPAIRRAKC
;
A
#
# COMPACT_ATOMS: atom_id res chain seq x y z
N MET A 1 3.40 16.03 0.95
CA MET A 1 4.68 15.42 0.52
C MET A 1 4.63 13.95 0.86
N GLU A 2 5.15 13.09 0.00
CA GLU A 2 5.30 11.67 0.30
C GLU A 2 6.77 11.36 0.60
N VAL A 3 7.01 10.43 1.51
CA VAL A 3 8.35 9.94 1.85
C VAL A 3 8.37 8.43 1.95
N ILE A 4 9.51 7.83 1.60
CA ILE A 4 9.77 6.41 1.81
C ILE A 4 9.98 6.17 3.31
N SER A 5 9.08 5.40 3.91
CA SER A 5 8.99 5.18 5.36
C SER A 5 10.28 4.63 5.93
N GLU A 6 10.88 3.66 5.25
CA GLU A 6 12.08 2.92 5.64
C GLU A 6 13.29 3.84 5.85
N ASN A 7 13.39 4.92 5.07
CA ASN A 7 14.45 5.92 5.21
C ASN A 7 14.39 6.67 6.54
N TYR A 8 13.27 6.59 7.26
CA TYR A 8 13.03 7.27 8.53
C TYR A 8 12.74 6.31 9.69
N MET A 9 12.78 4.99 9.49
CA MET A 9 12.66 3.96 10.54
C MET A 9 13.96 3.80 11.34
N VAL A 10 14.51 4.92 11.80
CA VAL A 10 15.76 5.02 12.57
C VAL A 10 15.47 5.52 13.99
N ALA A 11 16.38 5.29 14.93
CA ALA A 11 16.19 5.71 16.32
C ALA A 11 16.14 7.24 16.51
N GLY A 12 16.73 8.01 15.58
CA GLY A 12 16.84 9.46 15.72
C GLY A 12 17.71 10.10 14.64
N GLY A 13 18.20 11.31 14.94
CA GLY A 13 19.14 12.02 14.10
C GLY A 13 18.51 13.01 13.12
N ARG A 14 19.38 13.59 12.29
CA ARG A 14 19.04 14.67 11.35
C ARG A 14 17.88 14.32 10.40
N PRO A 15 17.76 13.11 9.83
CA PRO A 15 16.64 12.78 8.93
C PRO A 15 15.28 12.94 9.61
N LEU A 16 15.11 12.41 10.82
CA LEU A 16 13.86 12.53 11.57
C LEU A 16 13.59 13.95 12.04
N GLN A 17 14.62 14.72 12.41
CA GLN A 17 14.45 16.13 12.77
C GLN A 17 13.96 16.96 11.57
N ILE A 18 14.51 16.72 10.38
CA ILE A 18 14.07 17.35 9.13
C ILE A 18 12.64 16.95 8.82
N LEU A 19 12.30 15.67 8.86
CA LEU A 19 10.95 15.19 8.57
C LEU A 19 9.92 15.78 9.54
N SER A 20 10.23 15.81 10.84
CA SER A 20 9.37 16.46 11.84
C SER A 20 9.22 17.96 11.58
N ARG A 21 10.22 18.65 11.04
CA ARG A 21 10.08 20.05 10.62
C ARG A 21 9.17 20.20 9.41
N VAL A 22 9.39 19.40 8.37
CA VAL A 22 8.52 19.41 7.18
C VAL A 22 7.07 19.12 7.55
N ARG A 23 6.83 18.17 8.45
CA ARG A 23 5.47 17.81 8.91
C ARG A 23 4.72 18.93 9.61
N ARG A 24 5.43 19.85 10.28
CA ARG A 24 4.78 21.01 10.92
C ARG A 24 4.16 21.95 9.90
N ASP A 25 4.84 22.12 8.78
CA ASP A 25 4.48 23.12 7.76
C ASP A 25 3.68 22.50 6.59
N HIS A 26 3.80 21.18 6.40
CA HIS A 26 3.20 20.45 5.29
C HIS A 26 2.62 19.09 5.72
N PRO A 27 1.49 18.66 5.14
CA PRO A 27 1.02 17.30 5.30
C PRO A 27 2.01 16.30 4.71
N VAL A 28 2.27 15.22 5.45
CA VAL A 28 3.18 14.13 5.06
C VAL A 28 2.40 12.82 4.92
N ALA A 29 2.65 12.13 3.83
CA ALA A 29 2.28 10.75 3.59
C ALA A 29 3.49 9.84 3.80
N LEU A 30 3.28 8.68 4.41
CA LEU A 30 4.29 7.63 4.49
C LEU A 30 3.98 6.58 3.42
N HIS A 31 4.97 6.24 2.62
CA HIS A 31 4.89 5.20 1.61
C HIS A 31 5.97 4.16 1.89
N GLY A 32 5.59 2.90 2.09
CA GLY A 32 6.48 1.79 2.36
C GLY A 32 6.80 1.03 1.07
N VAL A 33 7.96 0.38 1.06
CA VAL A 33 8.42 -0.44 -0.08
C VAL A 33 8.86 -1.83 0.36
N SER A 34 8.56 -2.21 1.60
CA SER A 34 9.13 -3.41 2.22
C SER A 34 8.17 -4.18 3.13
N MET A 35 6.91 -3.75 3.31
CA MET A 35 5.98 -4.48 4.17
C MET A 35 5.69 -5.88 3.61
N SER A 36 5.61 -6.02 2.29
CA SER A 36 5.45 -7.29 1.60
C SER A 36 4.17 -8.04 2.01
N VAL A 37 3.01 -7.41 1.82
CA VAL A 37 1.70 -8.00 2.18
C VAL A 37 1.36 -9.28 1.44
N GLY A 38 2.01 -9.56 0.31
CA GLY A 38 1.93 -10.84 -0.39
C GLY A 38 2.65 -12.01 0.27
N SER A 39 3.32 -11.81 1.41
CA SER A 39 4.15 -12.85 2.03
C SER A 39 3.34 -13.99 2.64
N ALA A 40 3.55 -15.20 2.13
CA ALA A 40 2.95 -16.43 2.67
C ALA A 40 3.39 -16.74 4.12
N THR A 41 4.59 -16.30 4.53
CA THR A 41 5.11 -16.49 5.90
C THR A 41 4.63 -15.43 6.88
N GLY A 42 3.78 -14.49 6.43
CA GLY A 42 3.29 -13.38 7.23
C GLY A 42 4.24 -12.17 7.27
N LEU A 43 3.83 -11.18 8.06
CA LEU A 43 4.51 -9.90 8.20
C LEU A 43 5.61 -9.92 9.27
N ASP A 44 6.63 -9.09 9.06
CA ASP A 44 7.69 -8.86 10.04
C ASP A 44 7.20 -7.93 11.16
N ASN A 45 7.07 -8.48 12.37
CA ASN A 45 6.63 -7.73 13.55
C ASN A 45 7.60 -6.60 13.94
N ALA A 46 8.91 -6.77 13.73
CA ALA A 46 9.89 -5.74 14.04
C ALA A 46 9.81 -4.57 13.03
N TYR A 47 9.51 -4.87 11.76
CA TYR A 47 9.17 -3.85 10.77
C TYR A 47 7.91 -3.07 11.18
N LEU A 48 6.81 -3.77 11.50
CA LEU A 48 5.56 -3.12 11.91
C LEU A 48 5.73 -2.25 13.16
N ALA A 49 6.53 -2.70 14.13
CA ALA A 49 6.84 -1.91 15.32
C ALA A 49 7.58 -0.60 14.99
N ARG A 50 8.57 -0.65 14.10
CA ARG A 50 9.30 0.56 13.64
C ARG A 50 8.40 1.50 12.85
N LEU A 51 7.57 0.97 11.96
CA LEU A 51 6.59 1.76 11.21
C LEU A 51 5.58 2.42 12.15
N LYS A 52 5.07 1.71 13.16
CA LYS A 52 4.18 2.25 14.18
C LYS A 52 4.82 3.40 14.95
N GLN A 53 6.08 3.26 15.37
CA GLN A 53 6.82 4.32 16.05
C GLN A 53 6.97 5.56 15.17
N LEU A 54 7.33 5.38 13.90
CA LEU A 54 7.43 6.47 12.94
C LEU A 54 6.08 7.15 12.72
N ALA A 55 5.02 6.36 12.53
CA ALA A 55 3.66 6.85 12.34
C ALA A 55 3.18 7.67 13.55
N HIS A 56 3.44 7.20 14.77
CA HIS A 56 3.10 7.93 15.98
C HIS A 56 3.86 9.26 16.10
N ARG A 57 5.14 9.28 15.69
CA ARG A 57 5.97 10.48 15.74
C ARG A 57 5.58 11.52 14.68
N ILE A 58 5.23 11.09 13.48
CA ILE A 58 5.00 11.97 12.34
C ILE A 58 3.51 12.31 12.16
N ASP A 59 2.60 11.50 12.70
CA ASP A 59 1.16 11.64 12.50
C ASP A 59 0.82 11.91 11.01
N PRO A 60 1.10 10.95 10.11
CA PRO A 60 0.95 11.16 8.68
C PRO A 60 -0.52 11.13 8.26
N LEU A 61 -0.83 11.77 7.13
CA LEU A 61 -2.17 11.75 6.53
C LEU A 61 -2.62 10.32 6.25
N TRP A 62 -1.75 9.54 5.61
CA TRP A 62 -1.95 8.14 5.33
C TRP A 62 -0.63 7.39 5.34
N ILE A 63 -0.76 6.07 5.44
CA ILE A 63 0.33 5.12 5.28
C ILE A 63 -0.06 4.21 4.12
N SER A 64 0.83 4.10 3.15
CA SER A 64 0.66 3.25 1.97
C SER A 64 1.82 2.28 1.81
N ASP A 65 1.60 1.18 1.10
CA ASP A 65 2.65 0.25 0.64
C ASP A 65 2.20 -0.41 -0.67
N HIS A 66 3.08 -1.17 -1.32
CA HIS A 66 2.76 -1.86 -2.56
C HIS A 66 2.05 -3.19 -2.32
N LEU A 67 1.15 -3.55 -3.23
CA LEU A 67 0.62 -4.90 -3.33
C LEU A 67 1.64 -5.83 -4.00
N CYS A 68 2.64 -6.27 -3.24
CA CYS A 68 3.73 -7.12 -3.75
C CYS A 68 4.20 -8.16 -2.74
N TRP A 69 5.06 -9.06 -3.23
CA TRP A 69 5.90 -9.92 -2.39
C TRP A 69 7.39 -9.56 -2.56
N THR A 70 8.11 -9.33 -1.47
CA THR A 70 9.57 -9.13 -1.48
C THR A 70 10.35 -10.21 -0.72
N ARG A 71 9.72 -11.27 -0.16
CA ARG A 71 10.42 -12.24 0.71
C ARG A 71 9.87 -13.68 0.72
N THR A 72 10.44 -14.58 -0.07
CA THR A 72 10.14 -16.02 0.06
C THR A 72 10.86 -16.65 1.28
N GLN A 73 10.49 -17.87 1.67
CA GLN A 73 11.22 -18.64 2.71
C GLN A 73 12.72 -18.78 2.42
N ALA A 74 13.13 -18.61 1.15
CA ALA A 74 14.51 -18.77 0.71
C ALA A 74 15.24 -17.45 0.43
N HIS A 75 14.54 -16.37 0.02
CA HIS A 75 15.19 -15.14 -0.46
C HIS A 75 14.38 -13.86 -0.18
N THR A 76 15.07 -12.81 0.26
CA THR A 76 14.56 -11.42 0.22
C THR A 76 14.92 -10.81 -1.14
N SER A 77 13.92 -10.53 -1.97
CA SER A 77 14.08 -9.80 -3.23
C SER A 77 14.02 -8.30 -2.96
N HIS A 78 14.89 -7.53 -3.61
CA HIS A 78 14.78 -6.06 -3.65
C HIS A 78 13.75 -5.58 -4.69
N ASP A 79 13.32 -6.47 -5.58
CA ASP A 79 12.31 -6.19 -6.60
C ASP A 79 10.91 -6.48 -6.07
N LEU A 80 9.95 -5.62 -6.42
CA LEU A 80 8.52 -5.82 -6.21
C LEU A 80 8.05 -6.94 -7.14
N LEU A 81 8.01 -8.17 -6.63
CA LEU A 81 7.63 -9.33 -7.43
C LEU A 81 6.10 -9.37 -7.62
N PRO A 82 5.62 -9.70 -8.84
CA PRO A 82 4.21 -9.80 -9.12
C PRO A 82 3.61 -10.96 -8.32
N LEU A 83 2.37 -10.77 -7.88
CA LEU A 83 1.61 -11.78 -7.15
C LEU A 83 0.76 -12.58 -8.13
N PRO A 84 0.72 -13.92 -8.01
CA PRO A 84 -0.29 -14.70 -8.71
C PRO A 84 -1.67 -14.28 -8.21
N LEU A 85 -2.60 -14.01 -9.12
CA LEU A 85 -3.94 -13.49 -8.83
C LEU A 85 -4.91 -14.64 -8.51
N THR A 86 -4.51 -15.51 -7.57
CA THR A 86 -5.32 -16.63 -7.08
C THR A 86 -6.15 -16.24 -5.85
N ARG A 87 -7.20 -17.00 -5.56
CA ARG A 87 -7.98 -16.87 -4.32
C ARG A 87 -7.11 -17.10 -3.08
N GLU A 88 -6.15 -18.04 -3.13
CA GLU A 88 -5.21 -18.30 -2.03
C GLU A 88 -4.29 -17.10 -1.75
N ALA A 89 -3.75 -16.48 -2.80
CA ALA A 89 -2.93 -15.28 -2.66
C ALA A 89 -3.76 -14.13 -2.09
N LEU A 90 -5.01 -13.97 -2.54
CA LEU A 90 -5.95 -12.98 -2.02
C LEU A 90 -6.21 -13.17 -0.52
N ASP A 91 -6.45 -14.40 -0.07
CA ASP A 91 -6.66 -14.71 1.35
C ASP A 91 -5.42 -14.37 2.19
N THR A 92 -4.23 -14.65 1.67
CA THR A 92 -2.96 -14.28 2.32
C THR A 92 -2.77 -12.77 2.41
N VAL A 93 -3.01 -12.06 1.32
CA VAL A 93 -2.94 -10.59 1.27
C VAL A 93 -3.92 -9.99 2.27
N CYS A 94 -5.19 -10.42 2.27
CA CYS A 94 -6.21 -9.88 3.16
C CYS A 94 -5.83 -10.05 4.63
N ARG A 95 -5.41 -11.26 5.02
CA ARG A 95 -4.93 -11.57 6.38
C ARG A 95 -3.76 -10.66 6.79
N ASN A 96 -2.81 -10.44 5.89
CA ASN A 96 -1.65 -9.61 6.19
C ASN A 96 -2.03 -8.12 6.29
N ILE A 97 -2.91 -7.62 5.42
CA ILE A 97 -3.43 -6.26 5.49
C ILE A 97 -4.13 -6.02 6.83
N GLU A 98 -5.04 -6.92 7.24
CA GLU A 98 -5.74 -6.81 8.52
C GLU A 98 -4.77 -6.72 9.69
N ARG A 99 -3.76 -7.60 9.71
CA ARG A 99 -2.70 -7.57 10.74
C ARG A 99 -1.90 -6.27 10.73
N ALA A 100 -1.58 -5.73 9.57
CA ALA A 100 -0.87 -4.45 9.46
C ALA A 100 -1.72 -3.30 10.00
N GLN A 101 -3.00 -3.24 9.60
CA GLN A 101 -3.94 -2.21 10.06
C GLN A 101 -4.19 -2.31 11.57
N GLU A 102 -4.30 -3.52 12.12
CA GLU A 102 -4.41 -3.76 13.57
C GLU A 102 -3.15 -3.29 14.31
N ALA A 103 -1.97 -3.67 13.82
CA ALA A 103 -0.70 -3.28 14.42
C ALA A 103 -0.52 -1.74 14.43
N LEU A 104 -0.87 -1.08 13.32
CA LEU A 104 -0.75 0.38 13.17
C LEU A 104 -1.92 1.15 13.80
N GLY A 105 -3.06 0.49 14.05
CA GLY A 105 -4.27 1.09 14.59
C GLY A 105 -4.97 2.06 13.62
N ARG A 106 -4.82 1.85 12.30
CA ARG A 106 -5.39 2.74 11.27
C ARG A 106 -5.55 2.03 9.93
N THR A 107 -6.48 2.54 9.12
CA THR A 107 -6.65 2.13 7.72
C THR A 107 -5.40 2.48 6.90
N MET A 108 -5.00 1.56 6.04
CA MET A 108 -3.87 1.71 5.11
C MET A 108 -4.36 1.85 3.66
N LEU A 109 -3.48 2.39 2.82
CA LEU A 109 -3.64 2.41 1.37
C LEU A 109 -2.71 1.37 0.74
N PHE A 110 -3.17 0.70 -0.32
CA PHE A 110 -2.31 -0.20 -1.09
C PHE A 110 -2.25 0.22 -2.56
N GLU A 111 -1.03 0.29 -3.09
CA GLU A 111 -0.81 0.64 -4.48
C GLU A 111 -0.99 -0.56 -5.40
N ASN A 112 -1.68 -0.37 -6.53
CA ASN A 112 -1.83 -1.41 -7.54
C ASN A 112 -0.47 -1.72 -8.21
N PRO A 113 -0.14 -3.00 -8.44
CA PRO A 113 1.12 -3.37 -9.05
C PRO A 113 1.16 -2.93 -10.53
N SER A 114 2.35 -2.67 -11.05
CA SER A 114 2.60 -2.69 -12.50
C SER A 114 2.71 -4.15 -12.94
N SER A 115 1.63 -4.75 -13.42
CA SER A 115 1.64 -6.16 -13.82
C SER A 115 2.35 -6.30 -15.17
N TYR A 116 3.57 -6.85 -15.15
CA TYR A 116 4.38 -7.14 -16.34
C TYR A 116 4.41 -8.61 -16.74
N MET A 117 3.73 -9.46 -15.98
CA MET A 117 3.68 -10.91 -16.20
C MET A 117 2.32 -11.43 -15.74
N SER A 118 1.66 -12.24 -16.56
CA SER A 118 0.51 -13.05 -16.15
C SER A 118 1.03 -14.41 -15.71
N PHE A 119 0.42 -15.00 -14.70
CA PHE A 119 0.69 -16.38 -14.32
C PHE A 119 -0.34 -17.31 -14.95
N PRO A 120 0.05 -18.48 -15.47
CA PRO A 120 -0.90 -19.50 -15.94
C PRO A 120 -1.95 -19.89 -14.88
N GLU A 121 -1.62 -19.72 -13.61
CA GLU A 121 -2.43 -20.03 -12.45
C GLU A 121 -3.37 -18.89 -12.03
N ASP A 122 -3.37 -17.74 -12.71
CA ASP A 122 -4.24 -16.60 -12.37
C ASP A 122 -5.73 -17.01 -12.46
N GLU A 123 -6.46 -16.84 -11.35
CA GLU A 123 -7.89 -17.18 -11.25
C GLU A 123 -8.79 -15.95 -11.38
N LEU A 124 -8.26 -14.77 -11.05
CA LEU A 124 -8.99 -13.52 -10.98
C LEU A 124 -8.35 -12.47 -11.88
N PRO A 125 -9.15 -11.65 -12.57
CA PRO A 125 -8.61 -10.45 -13.17
C PRO A 125 -8.18 -9.46 -12.09
N GLU A 126 -7.15 -8.65 -12.38
CA GLU A 126 -6.54 -7.69 -11.44
C GLU A 126 -7.60 -6.80 -10.75
N TRP A 127 -8.60 -6.34 -11.50
CA TRP A 127 -9.63 -5.47 -10.94
C TRP A 127 -10.57 -6.18 -9.96
N GLU A 128 -10.86 -7.47 -10.16
CA GLU A 128 -11.65 -8.26 -9.21
C GLU A 128 -10.83 -8.55 -7.96
N PHE A 129 -9.54 -8.85 -8.11
CA PHE A 129 -8.62 -9.05 -6.99
C PHE A 129 -8.57 -7.81 -6.08
N LEU A 130 -8.35 -6.63 -6.66
CA LEU A 130 -8.28 -5.37 -5.92
C LEU A 130 -9.62 -4.97 -5.30
N ALA A 131 -10.74 -5.17 -6.02
CA ALA A 131 -12.07 -4.90 -5.49
C ALA A 131 -12.39 -5.80 -4.30
N GLU A 132 -12.09 -7.09 -4.39
CA GLU A 132 -12.34 -8.03 -3.30
C GLU A 132 -11.41 -7.79 -2.10
N MET A 133 -10.15 -7.45 -2.35
CA MET A 133 -9.18 -7.06 -1.31
C MET A 133 -9.68 -5.87 -0.48
N THR A 134 -10.09 -4.78 -1.14
CA THR A 134 -10.61 -3.58 -0.44
C THR A 134 -11.91 -3.89 0.30
N ARG A 135 -12.81 -4.67 -0.31
CA ARG A 135 -14.08 -5.07 0.30
C ARG A 135 -13.88 -5.88 1.59
N ARG A 136 -12.92 -6.81 1.61
CA ARG A 136 -12.67 -7.68 2.78
C ARG A 136 -11.97 -6.95 3.92
N THR A 137 -10.97 -6.14 3.59
CA THR A 137 -10.03 -5.57 4.58
C THR A 137 -10.38 -4.15 5.01
N GLY A 138 -11.24 -3.45 4.24
CA GLY A 138 -11.52 -2.04 4.43
C GLY A 138 -10.34 -1.11 4.15
N CYS A 139 -9.26 -1.60 3.52
CA CYS A 139 -8.18 -0.75 3.05
C CYS A 139 -8.62 0.10 1.85
N ASP A 140 -7.91 1.21 1.65
CA ASP A 140 -8.08 2.08 0.49
C ASP A 140 -7.08 1.72 -0.62
N LEU A 141 -7.34 2.16 -1.86
CA LEU A 141 -6.40 2.00 -2.98
C LEU A 141 -5.66 3.31 -3.28
N LEU A 142 -4.34 3.20 -3.43
CA LEU A 142 -3.50 4.21 -4.06
C LEU A 142 -3.37 3.85 -5.54
N LEU A 143 -4.16 4.48 -6.40
CA LEU A 143 -4.21 4.08 -7.81
C LEU A 143 -3.12 4.79 -8.62
N ASP A 144 -2.12 4.04 -9.08
CA ASP A 144 -1.15 4.49 -10.06
C ASP A 144 -1.67 4.22 -11.48
N ILE A 145 -1.94 5.31 -12.20
CA ILE A 145 -2.47 5.30 -13.57
C ILE A 145 -1.43 4.80 -14.58
N ASN A 146 -0.15 5.04 -14.33
CA ASN A 146 0.93 4.50 -15.17
C ASN A 146 0.99 2.99 -15.03
N ASN A 147 0.86 2.46 -13.81
CA ASN A 147 0.81 1.02 -13.58
C ASN A 147 -0.38 0.39 -14.33
N ILE A 148 -1.55 1.03 -14.31
CA ILE A 148 -2.70 0.59 -15.12
C ILE A 148 -2.37 0.58 -16.62
N PHE A 149 -1.76 1.65 -17.13
CA PHE A 149 -1.41 1.75 -18.54
C PHE A 149 -0.41 0.66 -18.96
N VAL A 150 0.61 0.43 -18.14
CA VAL A 150 1.62 -0.62 -18.34
C VAL A 150 0.98 -2.00 -18.28
N SER A 151 0.15 -2.30 -17.26
CA SER A 151 -0.61 -3.55 -17.18
C SER A 151 -1.49 -3.75 -18.41
N ALA A 152 -2.25 -2.74 -18.84
CA ALA A 152 -3.12 -2.85 -20.01
C ALA A 152 -2.34 -3.14 -21.31
N GLN A 153 -1.15 -2.55 -21.46
CA GLN A 153 -0.27 -2.78 -22.60
C GLN A 153 0.35 -4.18 -22.58
N ASN A 154 0.76 -4.66 -21.40
CA ASN A 154 1.39 -5.98 -21.23
C ASN A 154 0.40 -7.13 -21.40
N HIS A 155 -0.84 -6.97 -20.96
CA HIS A 155 -1.86 -8.02 -20.97
C HIS A 155 -2.84 -7.94 -22.15
N GLY A 156 -2.68 -6.95 -23.05
CA GLY A 156 -3.49 -6.83 -24.28
C GLY A 156 -4.94 -6.39 -24.06
N PHE A 157 -5.32 -5.94 -22.85
CA PHE A 157 -6.67 -5.46 -22.56
C PHE A 157 -6.81 -3.97 -22.93
N MET A 158 -7.27 -3.67 -24.15
CA MET A 158 -7.58 -2.28 -24.54
C MET A 158 -8.86 -1.73 -23.85
N ARG A 159 -8.64 -0.78 -22.93
CA ARG A 159 -9.37 0.48 -22.71
C ARG A 159 -10.91 0.52 -22.53
N ARG A 160 -11.64 -0.59 -22.43
CA ARG A 160 -13.12 -0.57 -22.34
C ARG A 160 -13.76 -1.11 -21.06
N THR A 161 -13.02 -1.72 -20.14
CA THR A 161 -13.65 -2.31 -18.95
C THR A 161 -12.74 -2.29 -17.71
N ILE A 162 -12.12 -1.16 -17.40
CA ILE A 162 -11.75 -0.88 -16.00
C ILE A 162 -12.87 -0.01 -15.45
N CYS A 163 -14.01 -0.64 -15.20
CA CYS A 163 -15.11 -0.04 -14.45
C CYS A 163 -15.13 -0.71 -13.08
N MET A 164 -14.08 -0.47 -12.28
CA MET A 164 -14.22 -0.68 -10.84
C MET A 164 -15.32 0.27 -10.37
N ASP A 165 -16.30 -0.24 -9.62
CA ASP A 165 -17.16 0.63 -8.81
C ASP A 165 -16.27 1.22 -7.70
N CYS A 166 -15.50 2.23 -8.09
CA CYS A 166 -14.42 2.91 -7.37
C CYS A 166 -14.95 3.79 -6.22
N ARG A 167 -16.00 3.34 -5.53
CA ARG A 167 -16.56 4.03 -4.36
C ARG A 167 -15.58 4.09 -3.19
N SER A 168 -14.47 3.36 -3.26
CA SER A 168 -13.35 3.33 -2.30
C SER A 168 -12.02 3.81 -2.90
N LEU A 169 -12.01 4.45 -4.09
CA LEU A 169 -10.85 5.28 -4.45
C LEU A 169 -10.65 6.27 -3.31
N ALA A 170 -9.41 6.45 -2.90
CA ALA A 170 -9.02 7.48 -1.95
C ALA A 170 -9.21 8.90 -2.55
N PHE A 171 -10.44 9.28 -2.86
CA PHE A 171 -11.00 10.56 -2.47
C PHE A 171 -11.70 10.31 -1.13
N GLY A 172 -10.90 10.25 -0.06
CA GLY A 172 -11.34 9.84 1.28
C GLY A 172 -12.69 10.46 1.67
N LYS A 173 -13.70 9.61 1.89
CA LYS A 173 -15.05 10.03 2.29
C LYS A 173 -15.11 10.76 3.64
N SER A 174 -14.00 10.86 4.37
CA SER A 174 -13.90 11.49 5.69
C SER A 174 -12.92 12.68 5.79
N THR A 175 -12.12 12.97 4.76
CA THR A 175 -10.98 13.91 4.90
C THR A 175 -11.19 15.30 4.28
N TRP A 176 -12.22 15.52 3.47
CA TRP A 176 -12.47 16.87 2.91
C TRP A 176 -12.76 17.95 3.96
N PRO A 177 -13.50 17.68 5.07
CA PRO A 177 -13.72 18.69 6.11
C PRO A 177 -12.48 18.99 6.97
N ALA A 178 -11.54 18.04 7.10
CA ALA A 178 -10.35 18.21 7.94
C ALA A 178 -9.31 19.16 7.32
N ILE A 179 -9.21 19.17 5.99
CA ILE A 179 -8.31 20.08 5.26
C ILE A 179 -8.81 21.54 5.28
N ARG A 180 -10.11 21.78 5.55
CA ARG A 180 -10.66 23.14 5.70
C ARG A 180 -10.35 23.83 7.04
N ARG A 181 -9.94 23.09 8.10
CA ARG A 181 -9.70 23.70 9.43
C ARG A 181 -8.27 24.20 9.66
N ALA A 182 -7.39 24.10 8.67
CA ALA A 182 -6.02 24.64 8.73
C ALA A 182 -5.83 25.98 8.00
N LYS A 183 -6.93 26.67 7.64
CA LYS A 183 -6.91 28.04 7.12
C LYS A 183 -8.07 28.85 7.68
N CYS A 184 -7.87 29.41 8.86
CA CYS A 184 -8.26 30.76 9.30
C CYS A 184 -7.37 31.09 10.50
#